data_AF-A0A7X0E624-F1
#
_entry.id   AF-A0A7X0E624-F1
#
_cell.length_a   1.000
_cell.length_b   1.000
_cell.length_c   1.000
_cell.angle_alpha   90.00
_cell.angle_beta   90.00
_cell.angle_gamma   90.00
#
_symmetry.space_group_name_H-M   'P 1'
#
loop_
_entity.id
_entity.type
_entity.pdbx_description
1 polymer ?
#
loop_
_entity_poly.entity_id
_entity_poly.type
_entity_poly.pdbx_seq_one_letter_code
_entity_poly.pdbx_strand_id
1 'polypeptide(L)'
;MTIRNARFILVLVGVLLPYAARLPHGIEWLQQYTDESLGGWLFFAAFNAIAWGAILAISFMYRRPASLVAPCLLGFGFLTWAHTTLDLRADAQAAIALIFIPIYALVPIAVGGAIGYIVDRRLRRYDAL
;
A
#
# COMPACT_ATOMS: atom_id res chain seq x y z
N MET A 1 -0.65 21.13 3.50
CA MET A 1 -0.06 20.09 2.63
C MET A 1 -0.80 20.04 1.31
N THR A 2 -0.13 20.00 0.16
CA THR A 2 -0.78 19.93 -1.17
C THR A 2 -1.10 18.49 -1.55
N ILE A 3 -2.05 18.28 -2.48
CA ILE A 3 -2.36 16.94 -3.01
C ILE A 3 -1.15 16.31 -3.73
N ARG A 4 -0.29 17.12 -4.36
CA ARG A 4 0.94 16.65 -5.02
C ARG A 4 1.91 16.06 -4.00
N ASN A 5 2.14 16.76 -2.89
CA ASN A 5 3.00 16.26 -1.82
C ASN A 5 2.42 15.00 -1.19
N ALA A 6 1.09 14.91 -1.06
CA ALA A 6 0.40 13.71 -0.57
C ALA A 6 0.62 12.49 -1.46
N ARG A 7 0.51 12.66 -2.79
CA ARG A 7 0.81 11.60 -3.75
C ARG A 7 2.26 11.16 -3.68
N PHE A 8 3.21 12.09 -3.53
CA PHE A 8 4.61 11.75 -3.39
C PHE A 8 4.89 10.93 -2.11
N ILE A 9 4.34 11.37 -0.97
CA ILE A 9 4.45 10.63 0.29
C ILE A 9 3.80 9.25 0.18
N LEU A 10 2.63 9.15 -0.44
CA LEU A 10 1.94 7.89 -0.68
C LEU A 10 2.82 6.91 -1.46
N VAL A 11 3.46 7.36 -2.54
CA VAL A 11 4.36 6.51 -3.33
C VAL A 11 5.56 6.09 -2.51
N LEU A 12 6.18 7.02 -1.78
CA LEU A 12 7.32 6.73 -0.92
C LEU A 12 6.97 5.66 0.14
N VAL A 13 5.84 5.84 0.83
CA VAL A 13 5.33 4.86 1.80
C VAL A 13 5.04 3.54 1.10
N GLY A 14 4.32 3.56 -0.02
CA GLY A 14 3.97 2.37 -0.77
C GLY A 14 5.19 1.53 -1.18
N VAL A 15 6.28 2.18 -1.62
CA VAL A 15 7.53 1.51 -1.99
C VAL A 15 8.25 0.91 -0.78
N LEU A 16 8.30 1.65 0.34
CA LEU A 16 9.06 1.25 1.53
C LEU A 16 8.31 0.27 2.45
N LEU A 17 6.98 0.30 2.45
CA LEU A 17 6.12 -0.44 3.36
C LEU A 17 6.37 -1.95 3.44
N PRO A 18 6.50 -2.70 2.32
CA PRO A 18 6.73 -4.15 2.42
C PRO A 18 8.01 -4.49 3.19
N TYR A 19 9.05 -3.66 3.07
CA TYR A 19 10.32 -3.83 3.78
C TYR A 19 10.21 -3.38 5.24
N ALA A 20 9.57 -2.22 5.46
CA ALA A 20 9.37 -1.68 6.80
C ALA A 20 8.50 -2.59 7.68
N ALA A 21 7.49 -3.23 7.08
CA ALA A 21 6.60 -4.18 7.76
C ALA A 21 7.33 -5.42 8.29
N ARG A 22 8.49 -5.77 7.73
CA ARG A 22 9.29 -6.93 8.15
C ARG A 22 10.19 -6.62 9.35
N LEU A 23 10.60 -5.35 9.53
CA LEU A 23 11.55 -4.94 10.57
C LEU A 23 11.15 -5.34 12.01
N PRO A 24 9.86 -5.30 12.42
CA PRO A 24 9.47 -5.71 13.78
C PRO A 24 9.81 -7.16 14.13
N HIS A 25 9.99 -8.03 13.13
CA HIS A 25 10.30 -9.45 13.31
C HIS A 25 11.81 -9.74 13.20
N GLY A 26 12.64 -8.69 13.07
CA GLY A 26 14.09 -8.79 12.97
C GLY A 26 14.64 -8.69 11.54
N ILE A 27 15.94 -8.47 11.43
CA ILE A 27 16.62 -8.27 10.13
C ILE A 27 16.53 -9.49 9.22
N GLU A 28 16.44 -10.69 9.81
CA GLU A 28 16.29 -11.94 9.07
C GLU A 28 15.02 -11.97 8.20
N TRP A 29 13.94 -11.35 8.65
CA TRP A 29 12.69 -11.26 7.89
C TRP A 29 12.82 -10.30 6.70
N LEU A 30 13.64 -9.26 6.83
CA LEU A 30 13.98 -8.38 5.71
C LEU A 30 14.88 -9.12 4.71
N GLN A 31 15.84 -9.90 5.21
CA GLN A 31 16.75 -10.71 4.40
C GLN A 31 16.02 -11.72 3.51
N GLN A 32 14.88 -12.25 3.95
CA GLN A 32 14.02 -13.09 3.09
C GLN A 32 13.57 -12.38 1.79
N TYR A 33 13.54 -11.04 1.75
CA TYR A 33 13.19 -10.27 0.56
C TYR A 33 14.42 -9.76 -0.21
N THR A 34 15.59 -9.68 0.43
CA THR A 34 16.78 -9.04 -0.15
C THR A 34 17.90 -10.01 -0.52
N ASP A 35 17.98 -11.18 0.11
CA ASP A 35 19.14 -12.06 0.02
C ASP A 35 19.05 -13.09 -1.12
N GLU A 36 17.89 -13.26 -1.75
CA GLU A 36 17.75 -14.21 -2.86
C GLU A 36 18.38 -13.70 -4.17
N SER A 37 18.10 -12.45 -4.56
CA SER A 37 18.73 -11.75 -5.69
C SER A 37 18.16 -10.34 -5.87
N LEU A 38 18.90 -9.48 -6.57
CA LEU A 38 18.41 -8.17 -7.03
C LEU A 38 17.14 -8.30 -7.90
N GLY A 39 17.00 -9.42 -8.62
CA GLY A 39 15.80 -9.74 -9.41
C GLY A 39 14.59 -10.04 -8.54
N GLY A 40 14.72 -10.84 -7.48
CA GLY A 40 13.64 -11.12 -6.52
C GLY A 40 13.16 -9.85 -5.81
N TRP A 41 14.11 -9.01 -5.37
CA TRP A 41 13.81 -7.71 -4.77
C TRP A 41 12.99 -6.80 -5.70
N LEU A 42 13.44 -6.62 -6.95
CA LEU A 42 12.72 -5.83 -7.96
C LEU A 42 11.36 -6.44 -8.32
N PHE A 43 11.27 -7.76 -8.37
CA PHE A 43 10.03 -8.48 -8.67
C PHE A 43 8.96 -8.20 -7.60
N PHE A 44 9.28 -8.36 -6.32
CA PHE A 44 8.33 -8.06 -5.24
C PHE A 44 7.99 -6.57 -5.17
N ALA A 45 8.96 -5.68 -5.41
CA ALA A 45 8.71 -4.25 -5.51
C ALA A 45 7.71 -3.91 -6.65
N ALA A 46 7.85 -4.56 -7.81
CA ALA A 46 6.97 -4.38 -8.96
C ALA A 46 5.54 -4.87 -8.69
N PHE A 47 5.38 -6.03 -8.05
CA PHE A 47 4.05 -6.52 -7.67
C PHE A 47 3.39 -5.62 -6.61
N ASN A 48 4.15 -5.17 -5.62
CA ASN A 48 3.65 -4.24 -4.63
C ASN A 48 3.25 -2.87 -5.24
N ALA A 49 3.80 -2.52 -6.41
CA ALA A 49 3.36 -1.34 -7.18
C ALA A 49 1.92 -1.40 -7.67
N ILE A 50 1.33 -2.60 -7.77
CA ILE A 50 -0.10 -2.74 -8.05
C ILE A 50 -0.91 -2.05 -6.95
N ALA A 51 -0.56 -2.28 -5.68
CA ALA A 51 -1.32 -1.76 -4.55
C ALA A 51 -1.14 -0.25 -4.40
N TRP A 52 0.09 0.25 -4.26
CA TRP A 52 0.28 1.71 -4.12
C TRP A 52 -0.08 2.47 -5.41
N GLY A 53 0.11 1.85 -6.57
CA GLY A 53 -0.31 2.38 -7.87
C GLY A 53 -1.82 2.54 -7.97
N ALA A 54 -2.61 1.59 -7.44
CA ALA A 54 -4.06 1.72 -7.36
C ALA A 54 -4.51 2.89 -6.47
N ILE A 55 -3.90 3.07 -5.29
CA ILE A 55 -4.19 4.22 -4.43
C ILE A 55 -3.81 5.52 -5.13
N LEU A 56 -2.67 5.56 -5.82
CA LEU A 56 -2.25 6.70 -6.62
C LEU A 56 -3.25 7.00 -7.76
N ALA A 57 -3.72 5.98 -8.47
CA ALA A 57 -4.71 6.13 -9.53
C ALA A 57 -6.03 6.73 -8.99
N ILE A 58 -6.56 6.18 -7.89
CA ILE A 58 -7.77 6.70 -7.25
C ILE A 58 -7.57 8.13 -6.75
N SER A 59 -6.35 8.50 -6.32
CA SER A 59 -6.04 9.85 -5.84
C SER A 59 -6.29 10.95 -6.88
N PHE A 60 -6.34 10.62 -8.17
CA PHE A 60 -6.68 11.58 -9.23
C PHE A 60 -8.15 12.00 -9.23
N MET A 61 -9.03 11.24 -8.57
CA MET A 61 -10.42 11.60 -8.37
C MET A 61 -10.62 12.61 -7.23
N TYR A 62 -9.59 12.84 -6.40
CA TYR A 62 -9.66 13.70 -5.23
C TYR A 62 -9.09 15.09 -5.48
N ARG A 63 -9.62 16.08 -4.77
CA ARG A 63 -9.05 17.43 -4.72
C ARG A 63 -8.32 17.69 -3.41
N ARG A 64 -8.74 17.05 -2.31
CA ARG A 64 -8.13 17.24 -0.99
C ARG A 64 -7.21 16.08 -0.61
N PRO A 65 -6.05 16.37 0.01
CA PRO A 65 -5.14 15.33 0.50
C PRO A 65 -5.76 14.50 1.62
N ALA A 66 -6.65 15.08 2.43
CA ALA A 66 -7.33 14.37 3.53
C ALA A 66 -8.14 13.15 3.02
N SER A 67 -8.64 13.20 1.79
CA SER A 67 -9.40 12.11 1.18
C SER A 67 -8.56 10.88 0.83
N LEU A 68 -7.22 11.00 0.86
CA LEU A 68 -6.31 9.87 0.70
C LEU A 68 -6.16 9.04 1.99
N VAL A 69 -6.59 9.56 3.14
CA VAL A 69 -6.40 8.87 4.42
C VAL A 69 -7.12 7.52 4.42
N ALA A 70 -8.37 7.46 3.97
CA ALA A 70 -9.15 6.21 3.94
C ALA A 70 -8.55 5.12 3.04
N PRO A 71 -8.25 5.36 1.74
CA PRO A 71 -7.64 4.31 0.91
C PRO A 71 -6.21 3.96 1.35
N CYS A 72 -5.44 4.92 1.88
CA CYS A 72 -4.13 4.62 2.46
C CYS A 72 -4.24 3.73 3.69
N LEU A 73 -5.08 4.06 4.67
CA LEU A 73 -5.20 3.27 5.91
C LEU A 73 -5.67 1.85 5.62
N LEU A 74 -6.69 1.67 4.77
CA LEU A 74 -7.19 0.34 4.47
C LEU A 74 -6.23 -0.46 3.58
N GLY A 75 -5.67 0.16 2.55
CA GLY A 75 -4.73 -0.51 1.65
C GLY A 75 -3.38 -0.83 2.32
N PHE A 76 -2.72 0.18 2.87
CA PHE A 76 -1.44 0.01 3.55
C PHE A 76 -1.57 -0.77 4.85
N GLY A 77 -2.69 -0.64 5.58
CA GLY A 77 -2.95 -1.47 6.75
C GLY A 77 -3.04 -2.94 6.39
N PHE A 78 -3.78 -3.29 5.34
CA PHE A 78 -3.86 -4.66 4.85
C PHE A 78 -2.49 -5.20 4.40
N LEU A 79 -1.75 -4.44 3.59
CA LEU A 79 -0.40 -4.83 3.16
C LEU A 79 0.54 -5.05 4.34
N THR A 80 0.52 -4.14 5.32
CA THR A 80 1.35 -4.24 6.53
C THR A 80 1.02 -5.53 7.27
N TRP A 81 -0.27 -5.77 7.55
CA TRP A 81 -0.72 -7.00 8.19
C TRP A 81 -0.29 -8.26 7.42
N ALA A 82 -0.48 -8.29 6.11
CA ALA A 82 -0.11 -9.44 5.28
C ALA A 82 1.40 -9.69 5.27
N HIS A 83 2.23 -8.65 5.14
CA HIS A 83 3.68 -8.78 5.17
C HIS A 83 4.24 -9.10 6.57
N THR A 84 3.55 -8.71 7.64
CA THR A 84 3.94 -9.11 9.01
C THR A 84 3.58 -10.55 9.34
N THR A 85 2.54 -11.11 8.73
CA THR A 85 2.00 -12.43 9.10
C THR A 85 2.51 -13.57 8.22
N LEU A 86 2.97 -13.27 7.00
CA LEU A 86 3.44 -14.28 6.06
C LEU A 86 4.90 -14.67 6.33
N ASP A 87 5.14 -15.80 6.99
CA ASP A 87 6.48 -16.38 7.14
C ASP A 87 6.90 -17.16 5.89
N LEU A 88 7.94 -16.69 5.20
CA LEU A 88 8.45 -17.36 3.99
C LEU A 88 9.24 -18.64 4.30
N ARG A 89 9.71 -18.83 5.54
CA ARG A 89 10.46 -20.05 5.92
C ARG A 89 9.53 -21.23 6.20
N ALA A 90 8.28 -20.96 6.52
CA ALA A 90 7.32 -21.99 6.91
C ALA A 90 6.76 -22.78 5.70
N ASP A 91 6.75 -22.18 4.51
CA ASP A 91 6.13 -22.79 3.32
C ASP A 91 6.72 -22.24 2.00
N ALA A 92 7.09 -23.12 1.08
CA ALA A 92 7.56 -22.75 -0.25
C ALA A 92 6.46 -22.04 -1.09
N GLN A 93 5.18 -22.30 -0.81
CA GLN A 93 4.08 -21.58 -1.46
C GLN A 93 3.90 -20.14 -0.93
N ALA A 94 4.54 -19.77 0.18
CA ALA A 94 4.46 -18.41 0.71
C ALA A 94 5.03 -17.37 -0.28
N ALA A 95 6.01 -17.74 -1.11
CA ALA A 95 6.51 -16.87 -2.18
C ALA A 95 5.42 -16.53 -3.22
N ILE A 96 4.50 -17.46 -3.51
CA ILE A 96 3.36 -17.22 -4.39
C ILE A 96 2.38 -16.24 -3.72
N ALA A 97 2.19 -16.33 -2.41
CA ALA A 97 1.32 -15.40 -1.68
C ALA A 97 1.76 -13.94 -1.83
N LEU A 98 3.07 -13.66 -1.96
CA LEU A 98 3.59 -12.30 -2.20
C LEU A 98 3.09 -11.68 -3.51
N ILE A 99 2.78 -12.49 -4.51
CA ILE A 99 2.20 -12.04 -5.79
C ILE A 99 0.72 -11.67 -5.61
N PHE A 100 -0.01 -12.44 -4.79
CA PHE A 100 -1.44 -12.26 -4.59
C PHE A 100 -1.79 -11.19 -3.54
N ILE A 101 -0.93 -10.94 -2.56
CA ILE A 101 -1.14 -9.92 -1.51
C ILE A 101 -1.50 -8.55 -2.10
N PRO A 102 -0.73 -7.98 -3.06
CA PRO A 102 -1.07 -6.69 -3.67
C PRO A 102 -2.39 -6.71 -4.45
N ILE A 103 -2.77 -7.86 -5.02
CA ILE A 103 -4.03 -8.03 -5.75
C ILE A 103 -5.20 -8.04 -4.76
N TYR A 104 -5.09 -8.79 -3.66
CA TYR A 104 -6.12 -8.79 -2.61
C TYR A 104 -6.24 -7.43 -1.91
N ALA A 105 -5.15 -6.68 -1.81
CA ALA A 105 -5.18 -5.31 -1.29
C ALA A 105 -6.07 -4.37 -2.11
N LEU A 106 -6.36 -4.68 -3.39
CA LEU A 106 -7.25 -3.86 -4.21
C LEU A 106 -8.67 -3.76 -3.62
N VAL A 107 -9.13 -4.78 -2.90
CA VAL A 107 -10.46 -4.77 -2.26
C VAL A 107 -10.54 -3.70 -1.16
N PRO A 108 -9.72 -3.74 -0.09
CA PRO A 108 -9.74 -2.68 0.92
C PRO A 108 -9.34 -1.31 0.36
N ILE A 109 -8.48 -1.24 -0.67
CA ILE A 109 -8.17 0.01 -1.37
C ILE A 109 -9.40 0.59 -2.05
N ALA A 110 -10.18 -0.22 -2.77
CA ALA A 110 -11.40 0.22 -3.45
C ALA A 110 -12.45 0.71 -2.44
N VAL A 111 -12.63 -0.03 -1.34
CA VAL A 111 -13.52 0.38 -0.23
C VAL A 111 -13.07 1.72 0.37
N GLY A 112 -11.78 1.83 0.71
CA GLY A 112 -11.21 3.09 1.22
C GLY A 112 -11.29 4.21 0.19
N GLY A 113 -11.19 3.87 -1.10
CA GLY A 113 -11.36 4.77 -2.22
C GLY A 113 -12.75 5.37 -2.29
N ALA A 114 -13.78 4.53 -2.17
CA ALA A 114 -15.17 4.97 -2.12
C ALA A 114 -15.42 5.90 -0.90
N ILE A 115 -14.88 5.55 0.26
CA ILE A 115 -14.96 6.39 1.48
C ILE A 115 -14.27 7.74 1.24
N GLY A 116 -13.04 7.72 0.71
CA GLY A 116 -12.27 8.93 0.40
C GLY A 116 -13.00 9.85 -0.57
N TYR A 117 -13.64 9.29 -1.60
CA TYR A 117 -14.46 10.03 -2.54
C TYR A 117 -15.67 10.70 -1.88
N ILE A 118 -16.38 9.99 -1.00
CA ILE A 118 -17.52 10.55 -0.25
C ILE A 118 -17.06 11.70 0.65
N VAL A 119 -15.94 11.51 1.36
CA VAL A 119 -15.34 12.54 2.23
C VAL A 119 -14.95 13.77 1.41
N ASP A 120 -14.28 13.58 0.28
CA ASP A 120 -13.89 14.68 -0.61
C ASP A 120 -15.12 15.48 -1.07
N ARG A 121 -16.20 14.79 -1.47
CA ARG A 121 -17.45 15.44 -1.88
C ARG A 121 -18.12 16.21 -0.75
N ARG A 122 -18.13 15.68 0.48
CA ARG A 122 -18.71 16.37 1.64
C ARG A 122 -17.90 17.60 2.02
N LEU A 123 -16.57 17.49 2.07
CA LEU A 123 -15.69 18.60 2.40
C LEU A 123 -15.81 19.75 1.40
N ARG A 124 -15.98 19.45 0.10
CA ARG A 124 -16.24 20.48 -0.92
C ARG A 124 -17.55 21.23 -0.71
N ARG A 125 -18.59 20.57 -0.20
CA ARG A 125 -19.88 21.22 0.06
C ARG A 125 -19.80 22.22 1.21
N TYR A 126 -19.02 21.91 2.25
CA TYR A 126 -18.83 22.82 3.38
C TYR A 126 -18.09 24.11 3.01
N ASP A 127 -17.10 24.04 2.11
CA ASP A 127 -16.37 25.24 1.67
C ASP A 127 -17.20 26.15 0.73
N ALA A 128 -18.34 25.68 0.23
CA ALA A 128 -19.22 26.41 -0.68
C ALA A 128 -20.40 27.09 0.02
N LEU A 129 -20.53 26.91 1.33
CA LEU A 129 -21.51 27.52 2.22
C LEU A 129 -20.85 28.63 3.04
#